data_AF-A0A8J4QDG3-F1
#
_entry.id   AF-A0A8J4QDG3-F1
#
_cell.length_a   1.000
_cell.length_b   1.000
_cell.length_c   1.000
_cell.angle_alpha   90.00
_cell.angle_beta   90.00
_cell.angle_gamma   90.00
#
_symmetry.space_group_name_H-M   'P 1'
#
loop_
_entity.id
_entity.type
_entity.pdbx_description
1 polymer ?
#
loop_
_entity_poly.entity_id
_entity_poly.type
_entity_poly.pdbx_seq_one_letter_code
_entity_poly.pdbx_strand_id
1 'polypeptide(L)'
;MGADRVQDIAKSSKETIPDAFIRLETEQPGITTVHGAVLEVPTIDYSDPDEEKVLSAIEDAARNWGMFQIVNHEIPSEAIAKLLAAGKGFFELSQEEKEVYAKPSDSKSMEGYGTALQKEVEGKKAWVDHLFHKIWPPSAINYRFWPENPAFYRFE
;
A
#
# COMPACT_ATOMS: atom_id res chain seq x y z
N MET A 1 -1.82 22.57 -13.16
CA MET A 1 -2.53 22.33 -11.89
C MET A 1 -2.23 20.90 -11.49
N GLY A 2 -1.64 20.69 -10.31
CA GLY A 2 -1.35 19.34 -9.81
C GLY A 2 -2.64 18.56 -9.56
N ALA A 3 -2.56 17.23 -9.49
CA ALA A 3 -3.70 16.43 -9.06
C ALA A 3 -3.97 16.67 -7.58
N ASP A 4 -5.23 16.95 -7.22
CA ASP A 4 -5.65 17.08 -5.83
C ASP A 4 -5.37 15.78 -5.07
N ARG A 5 -4.76 15.88 -3.89
CA ARG A 5 -4.39 14.73 -3.05
C ARG A 5 -5.60 14.24 -2.28
N VAL A 6 -5.76 12.92 -2.18
CA VAL A 6 -6.94 12.31 -1.57
C VAL A 6 -7.05 12.69 -0.08
N GLN A 7 -5.93 12.81 0.63
CA GLN A 7 -5.93 13.25 2.02
C GLN A 7 -6.50 14.66 2.20
N ASP A 8 -6.25 15.58 1.27
CA ASP A 8 -6.75 16.96 1.33
C ASP A 8 -8.22 17.04 0.90
N ILE A 9 -8.62 16.23 -0.09
CA ILE A 9 -10.03 16.04 -0.45
C ILE A 9 -10.80 15.50 0.76
N ALA A 10 -10.26 14.50 1.46
CA ALA A 10 -10.90 13.91 2.64
C ALA A 10 -11.07 14.91 3.80
N LYS A 11 -10.15 15.87 3.95
CA LYS A 11 -10.25 16.94 4.97
C LYS A 11 -11.25 18.03 4.60
N SER A 12 -11.45 18.29 3.30
CA SER A 12 -12.31 19.38 2.81
C SER A 12 -13.74 18.94 2.49
N SER A 13 -13.93 17.70 2.04
CA SER A 13 -15.25 17.11 1.77
C SER A 13 -15.93 16.67 3.07
N LYS A 14 -17.07 17.28 3.40
CA LYS A 14 -17.82 16.99 4.64
C LYS A 14 -18.92 15.95 4.50
N GLU A 15 -19.51 15.81 3.31
CA GLU A 15 -20.74 15.01 3.13
C GLU A 15 -20.75 14.13 1.88
N THR A 16 -19.94 14.45 0.85
CA THR A 16 -19.94 13.72 -0.42
C THR A 16 -18.54 13.45 -0.94
N ILE A 17 -18.37 12.28 -1.55
CA ILE A 17 -17.16 11.89 -2.28
C ILE A 17 -17.32 12.35 -3.74
N PRO A 18 -16.29 12.94 -4.38
CA PRO A 18 -16.38 13.33 -5.78
C PRO A 18 -16.63 12.14 -6.72
N ASP A 19 -17.41 12.35 -7.78
CA ASP A 19 -17.82 11.30 -8.74
C ASP A 19 -16.66 10.50 -9.36
N ALA A 20 -15.49 11.11 -9.47
CA ALA A 20 -14.28 10.47 -9.96
C ALA A 20 -13.83 9.29 -9.08
N PHE A 21 -14.21 9.25 -7.80
CA PHE A 21 -13.83 8.20 -6.85
C PHE A 21 -14.96 7.21 -6.57
N ILE A 22 -16.19 7.48 -7.05
CA ILE A 22 -17.32 6.56 -6.93
C ILE A 22 -17.14 5.42 -7.95
N ARG A 23 -16.98 4.20 -7.45
CA ARG A 23 -16.81 2.98 -8.27
C ARG A 23 -18.04 2.68 -9.13
N LEU A 24 -17.85 1.93 -10.22
CA LEU A 24 -18.96 1.46 -11.05
C LEU A 24 -19.88 0.56 -10.23
N GLU A 25 -21.17 0.49 -10.58
CA GLU A 25 -22.16 -0.33 -9.87
C GLU A 25 -21.73 -1.81 -9.78
N THR A 26 -21.07 -2.33 -10.82
CA THR A 26 -20.52 -3.69 -10.88
C THR A 26 -19.35 -3.94 -9.92
N GLU A 27 -18.70 -2.87 -9.44
CA GLU A 27 -17.57 -2.92 -8.50
C GLU A 27 -17.98 -2.52 -7.06
N GLN A 28 -19.20 -2.01 -6.87
CA GLN A 28 -19.66 -1.58 -5.56
C GLN A 28 -19.99 -2.80 -4.67
N PRO A 29 -19.82 -2.68 -3.34
CA PRO A 29 -20.22 -3.72 -2.39
C PRO A 29 -21.70 -4.04 -2.58
N GLY A 30 -22.02 -5.32 -2.76
CA GLY A 30 -23.34 -5.78 -3.19
C GLY A 30 -23.20 -7.06 -3.99
N ILE A 31 -23.28 -6.97 -5.33
CA ILE A 31 -23.24 -8.12 -6.25
C ILE A 31 -22.00 -9.01 -6.06
N THR A 32 -20.87 -8.42 -5.67
CA THR A 32 -19.57 -9.12 -5.47
C THR A 32 -19.37 -9.67 -4.06
N THR A 33 -20.30 -9.39 -3.14
CA THR A 33 -20.16 -9.78 -1.73
C THR A 33 -20.55 -11.25 -1.55
N VAL A 34 -19.61 -12.06 -1.05
CA VAL A 34 -19.89 -13.45 -0.69
C VAL A 34 -20.80 -13.47 0.54
N HIS A 35 -21.97 -14.08 0.41
CA HIS A 35 -22.93 -14.22 1.50
C HIS A 35 -22.90 -15.64 2.08
N GLY A 36 -22.93 -15.76 3.41
CA GLY A 36 -23.20 -17.04 4.10
C GLY A 36 -22.01 -17.98 4.30
N ALA A 37 -20.80 -17.64 3.81
CA ALA A 37 -19.57 -18.39 4.10
C ALA A 37 -18.54 -17.47 4.76
N VAL A 38 -18.02 -17.87 5.92
CA VAL A 38 -16.80 -17.29 6.48
C VAL A 38 -15.64 -17.99 5.78
N LEU A 39 -15.11 -17.36 4.73
CA LEU A 39 -13.88 -17.81 4.08
C LEU A 39 -12.71 -17.25 4.88
N GLU A 40 -12.03 -18.09 5.65
CA GLU A 40 -10.81 -17.71 6.35
C GLU A 40 -9.62 -17.93 5.43
N VAL A 41 -8.87 -16.86 5.16
CA VAL A 41 -7.61 -16.94 4.42
C VAL A 41 -6.66 -17.87 5.17
N PRO A 42 -6.01 -18.85 4.50
CA PRO A 42 -5.08 -19.76 5.17
C PRO A 42 -4.02 -19.00 5.95
N THR A 43 -3.82 -19.40 7.21
CA THR A 43 -2.78 -18.86 8.08
C THR A 43 -1.72 -19.93 8.33
N ILE A 44 -0.46 -19.60 8.06
CA ILE A 44 0.68 -20.50 8.11
C ILE A 44 1.60 -20.05 9.25
N ASP A 45 1.85 -20.95 10.19
CA ASP A 45 2.83 -20.73 11.26
C ASP A 45 4.23 -21.08 10.74
N TYR A 46 5.06 -20.06 10.57
CA TYR A 46 6.43 -20.23 10.06
C TYR A 46 7.38 -20.83 11.10
N SER A 47 7.00 -20.84 12.39
CA SER A 47 7.80 -21.40 13.47
C SER A 47 7.58 -22.90 13.70
N ASP A 48 6.73 -23.55 12.89
CA ASP A 48 6.56 -25.01 12.96
C ASP A 48 7.90 -25.70 12.62
N PRO A 49 8.41 -26.60 13.49
CA PRO A 49 9.70 -27.27 13.28
C PRO A 49 9.68 -28.25 12.10
N ASP A 50 8.51 -28.63 11.58
CA ASP A 50 8.38 -29.47 10.40
C ASP A 50 8.38 -28.61 9.13
N GLU A 51 9.57 -28.38 8.56
CA GLU A 51 9.76 -27.56 7.36
C GLU A 51 8.95 -28.06 6.15
N GLU A 52 8.81 -29.39 6.00
CA GLU A 52 8.05 -30.01 4.89
C GLU A 52 6.55 -29.69 5.03
N LYS A 53 6.03 -29.71 6.26
CA LYS A 53 4.66 -29.30 6.53
C LYS A 53 4.43 -27.81 6.22
N VAL A 54 5.36 -26.93 6.58
CA VAL A 54 5.27 -25.49 6.25
C VAL A 54 5.29 -25.30 4.74
N LEU A 55 6.19 -25.97 4.04
CA LEU A 55 6.29 -25.90 2.57
C LEU A 55 5.01 -26.38 1.91
N SER A 56 4.48 -27.55 2.31
CA SER A 56 3.22 -28.09 1.80
C SER A 56 2.05 -27.12 2.02
N ALA A 57 1.96 -26.49 3.20
CA ALA A 57 0.91 -25.52 3.50
C ALA A 57 1.01 -24.27 2.60
N ILE A 58 2.23 -23.79 2.32
CA ILE A 58 2.47 -22.67 1.40
C ILE A 58 2.05 -23.06 -0.02
N GLU A 59 2.45 -24.23 -0.51
CA GLU A 59 2.10 -24.71 -1.85
C GLU A 59 0.59 -24.86 -2.02
N ASP A 60 -0.08 -25.47 -1.04
CA ASP A 60 -1.53 -25.69 -1.07
C ASP A 60 -2.29 -24.36 -1.02
N ALA A 61 -1.88 -23.42 -0.17
CA ALA A 61 -2.51 -22.11 -0.10
C ALA A 61 -2.25 -21.30 -1.38
N ALA A 62 -1.03 -21.30 -1.91
CA ALA A 62 -0.71 -20.63 -3.16
C ALA A 62 -1.51 -21.19 -4.34
N ARG A 63 -1.66 -22.53 -4.43
CA ARG A 63 -2.38 -23.19 -5.53
C ARG A 63 -3.89 -22.99 -5.45
N ASN A 64 -4.47 -23.15 -4.27
CA ASN A 64 -5.93 -23.20 -4.11
C ASN A 64 -6.55 -21.84 -3.76
N TRP A 65 -5.80 -20.95 -3.11
CA TRP A 65 -6.27 -19.62 -2.69
C TRP A 65 -5.60 -18.47 -3.44
N GLY A 66 -4.33 -18.61 -3.82
CA GLY A 66 -3.53 -17.52 -4.40
C GLY A 66 -3.11 -16.45 -3.39
N MET A 67 -3.44 -16.62 -2.10
CA MET A 67 -3.02 -15.78 -0.99
C MET A 67 -3.03 -16.56 0.33
N PHE A 68 -2.25 -16.10 1.31
CA PHE A 68 -2.17 -16.65 2.66
C PHE A 68 -1.59 -15.60 3.61
N GLN A 69 -1.76 -15.82 4.91
CA GLN A 69 -1.08 -15.07 5.97
C GLN A 69 0.04 -15.91 6.56
N ILE A 70 1.17 -15.28 6.90
CA ILE A 70 2.25 -15.92 7.65
C ILE A 70 2.28 -15.31 9.05
N VAL A 71 2.30 -16.15 10.09
CA VAL A 71 2.54 -15.76 11.48
C VAL A 71 3.88 -16.35 11.97
N ASN A 72 4.42 -15.78 13.04
CA ASN A 72 5.73 -16.17 13.59
C ASN A 72 6.87 -16.14 12.54
N HIS A 73 6.79 -15.21 11.58
CA HIS A 73 7.70 -15.02 10.45
C HIS A 73 9.11 -14.51 10.83
N GLU A 74 9.46 -14.49 12.11
CA GLU A 74 10.74 -14.01 12.66
C GLU A 74 11.11 -12.53 12.43
N ILE A 75 10.40 -11.80 11.56
CA ILE A 75 10.56 -10.34 11.42
C ILE A 75 10.26 -9.67 12.77
N PRO A 76 11.22 -8.93 13.36
CA PRO A 76 11.03 -8.29 14.66
C PRO A 76 9.85 -7.32 14.66
N SER A 77 9.00 -7.39 15.69
CA SER A 77 7.86 -6.48 15.84
C SER A 77 8.28 -5.01 15.88
N GLU A 78 9.47 -4.72 16.41
CA GLU A 78 10.05 -3.37 16.42
C GLU A 78 10.28 -2.83 15.00
N ALA A 79 10.77 -3.66 14.07
CA ALA A 79 10.99 -3.25 12.69
C ALA A 79 9.66 -2.88 12.00
N ILE A 80 8.61 -3.67 12.24
CA ILE A 80 7.25 -3.39 11.73
C ILE A 80 6.70 -2.09 12.36
N ALA A 81 6.87 -1.91 13.67
CA ALA A 81 6.42 -0.70 14.35
C ALA A 81 7.14 0.57 13.84
N LYS A 82 8.45 0.49 13.58
CA LYS A 82 9.23 1.57 12.97
C LYS A 82 8.77 1.89 11.56
N LEU A 83 8.52 0.88 10.73
CA LEU A 83 7.97 1.07 9.37
C LEU A 83 6.62 1.80 9.40
N LEU A 84 5.70 1.37 10.27
CA LEU A 84 4.40 2.00 10.45
C LEU A 84 4.53 3.44 10.95
N ALA A 85 5.43 3.69 11.91
CA ALA A 85 5.70 5.03 12.42
C ALA A 85 6.29 5.95 11.33
N ALA A 86 7.18 5.44 10.47
CA ALA A 86 7.82 6.22 9.41
C ALA A 86 6.81 6.61 8.33
N GLY A 87 5.96 5.66 7.92
CA GLY A 87 4.85 5.92 7.01
C GLY A 87 3.88 6.95 7.59
N LYS A 88 3.42 6.73 8.82
CA LYS A 88 2.51 7.66 9.51
C LYS A 88 3.12 9.06 9.61
N GLY A 89 4.36 9.17 10.08
CA GLY A 89 5.07 10.43 10.23
C GLY A 89 5.17 11.20 8.91
N PHE A 90 5.47 10.52 7.80
CA PHE A 90 5.48 11.15 6.48
C PHE A 90 4.10 11.70 6.07
N PHE A 91 3.04 10.91 6.23
CA PHE A 91 1.68 11.32 5.84
C PHE A 91 1.04 12.35 6.78
N GLU A 92 1.63 12.58 7.96
CA GLU A 92 1.26 13.66 8.88
C GLU A 92 1.97 14.99 8.59
N LEU A 93 3.00 15.00 7.73
CA LEU A 93 3.66 16.23 7.28
C LEU A 93 2.71 17.15 6.50
N SER A 94 3.14 18.41 6.34
CA SER A 94 2.42 19.36 5.49
C SER A 94 2.36 18.89 4.03
N GLN A 95 1.38 19.37 3.28
CA GLN A 95 1.28 19.00 1.87
C GLN A 95 2.52 19.47 1.10
N GLU A 96 3.01 20.66 1.40
CA GLU A 96 4.22 21.25 0.80
C GLU A 96 5.46 20.37 1.02
N GLU A 97 5.64 19.83 2.24
CA GLU A 97 6.75 18.93 2.56
C GLU A 97 6.65 17.61 1.78
N LYS A 98 5.44 17.05 1.64
CA LYS A 98 5.22 15.81 0.87
C LYS A 98 5.43 16.01 -0.63
N GLU A 99 5.06 17.17 -1.17
CA GLU A 99 5.22 17.48 -2.61
C GLU A 99 6.69 17.55 -3.06
N VAL A 100 7.64 17.76 -2.15
CA VAL A 100 9.08 17.68 -2.46
C VAL A 100 9.45 16.31 -3.06
N TYR A 101 8.75 15.26 -2.63
CA TYR A 101 8.98 13.88 -3.07
C TYR A 101 7.98 13.43 -4.15
N ALA A 102 7.18 14.35 -4.69
CA ALA A 102 6.18 14.01 -5.69
C ALA A 102 6.80 13.37 -6.93
N LYS A 103 6.13 12.34 -7.45
CA LYS A 103 6.51 11.75 -8.72
C LYS A 103 6.36 12.79 -9.83
N PRO A 104 7.42 13.10 -10.61
CA PRO A 104 7.32 14.02 -11.73
C PRO A 104 6.32 13.51 -12.79
N SER A 105 5.56 14.42 -13.40
CA SER A 105 4.50 14.07 -14.35
C SER A 105 5.00 13.40 -15.63
N ASP A 106 6.25 13.67 -16.02
CA ASP A 106 6.94 13.09 -17.17
C ASP A 106 7.75 11.82 -16.82
N SER A 107 7.79 11.45 -15.54
CA SER A 107 8.55 10.29 -15.07
C SER A 107 7.88 8.99 -15.49
N LYS A 108 8.67 8.10 -16.10
CA LYS A 108 8.29 6.70 -16.33
C LYS A 108 8.46 5.82 -15.08
N SER A 109 9.13 6.32 -14.03
CA SER A 109 9.25 5.60 -12.77
C SER A 109 7.95 5.63 -11.99
N MET A 110 7.69 4.61 -11.18
CA MET A 110 6.55 4.61 -10.24
C MET A 110 6.92 5.24 -8.89
N GLU A 111 8.19 5.59 -8.69
CA GLU A 111 8.71 6.09 -7.41
C GLU A 111 8.27 7.52 -7.10
N GLY A 112 8.17 7.82 -5.80
CA GLY A 112 7.76 9.11 -5.28
C GLY A 112 6.32 9.14 -4.77
N TYR A 113 5.95 10.30 -4.26
CA TYR A 113 4.65 10.60 -3.69
C TYR A 113 3.61 10.86 -4.80
N GLY A 114 2.47 10.21 -4.69
CA GLY A 114 1.48 10.11 -5.75
C GLY A 114 0.07 9.90 -5.22
N THR A 115 -0.93 10.09 -6.08
CA THR A 115 -2.34 9.78 -5.80
C THR A 115 -2.96 8.93 -6.91
N ALA A 116 -2.49 9.09 -8.15
CA ALA A 116 -2.91 8.30 -9.29
C ALA A 116 -2.13 6.98 -9.44
N LEU A 117 -2.85 5.87 -9.58
CA LEU A 117 -2.29 4.55 -9.93
C LEU A 117 -2.43 4.33 -11.45
N GLN A 118 -1.56 3.52 -12.06
CA GLN A 118 -1.59 3.28 -13.52
C GLN A 118 -2.89 2.61 -14.04
N LYS A 119 -3.74 2.09 -13.16
CA LYS A 119 -4.96 1.33 -13.50
C LYS A 119 -6.26 2.12 -13.25
N GLU A 120 -6.28 3.41 -13.53
CA GLU A 120 -7.53 4.19 -13.51
C GLU A 120 -8.36 3.84 -14.75
N VAL A 121 -9.25 2.84 -14.59
CA VAL A 121 -10.17 2.38 -15.64
C VAL A 121 -11.32 3.38 -15.75
N GLU A 122 -11.71 3.74 -16.98
CA GLU A 122 -12.87 4.60 -17.26
C GLU A 122 -12.85 5.96 -16.51
N GLY A 123 -11.65 6.49 -16.22
CA GLY A 123 -11.50 7.77 -15.52
C GLY A 123 -11.84 7.73 -14.03
N LYS A 124 -12.01 6.52 -13.45
CA LYS A 124 -12.22 6.32 -12.02
C LYS A 124 -10.89 6.29 -11.28
N LYS A 125 -10.74 7.18 -10.31
CA LYS A 125 -9.55 7.35 -9.47
C LYS A 125 -9.64 6.47 -8.22
N ALA A 126 -8.48 6.03 -7.76
CA ALA A 126 -8.39 5.34 -6.47
C ALA A 126 -8.42 6.34 -5.32
N TRP A 127 -9.10 5.99 -4.22
CA TRP A 127 -9.10 6.78 -2.99
C TRP A 127 -7.85 6.47 -2.17
N VAL A 128 -6.69 6.89 -2.66
CA VAL A 128 -5.39 6.57 -2.06
C VAL A 128 -4.36 7.66 -2.38
N ASP A 129 -3.57 8.03 -1.38
CA ASP A 129 -2.26 8.65 -1.61
C ASP A 129 -1.18 7.61 -1.28
N HIS A 130 -0.09 7.60 -2.04
CA HIS A 130 0.97 6.62 -1.92
C HIS A 130 2.35 7.26 -2.00
N LEU A 131 3.34 6.55 -1.46
CA LEU A 131 4.76 6.85 -1.62
C LEU A 131 5.45 5.53 -1.97
N PHE A 132 6.05 5.45 -3.17
CA PHE A 132 6.72 4.24 -3.64
C PHE A 132 8.22 4.42 -3.78
N HIS A 133 8.95 3.36 -3.41
CA HIS A 133 10.41 3.26 -3.55
C HIS A 133 10.79 1.96 -4.23
N LYS A 134 11.84 1.98 -5.06
CA LYS A 134 12.54 0.75 -5.43
C LYS A 134 13.64 0.51 -4.40
N ILE A 135 13.60 -0.67 -3.77
CA ILE A 135 14.59 -1.09 -2.77
C ILE A 135 15.50 -2.21 -3.28
N TRP A 136 15.22 -2.78 -4.46
CA TRP A 136 16.04 -3.82 -5.08
C TRP A 136 15.93 -3.77 -6.62
N PRO A 137 17.01 -4.07 -7.37
CA PRO A 137 18.38 -4.31 -6.90
C PRO A 137 19.04 -3.04 -6.32
N PRO A 138 20.17 -3.14 -5.59
CA PRO A 138 20.81 -1.98 -4.96
C PRO A 138 21.16 -0.86 -5.95
N SER A 139 21.51 -1.22 -7.19
CA SER A 139 21.80 -0.29 -8.27
C SER A 139 20.58 0.50 -8.77
N ALA A 140 19.37 0.07 -8.45
CA ALA A 140 18.12 0.74 -8.84
C ALA A 140 17.54 1.62 -7.72
N ILE A 141 18.16 1.64 -6.53
CA ILE A 141 17.68 2.45 -5.40
C ILE A 141 17.89 3.93 -5.71
N ASN A 142 16.82 4.70 -5.63
CA ASN A 142 16.83 6.14 -5.86
C ASN A 142 16.43 6.91 -4.60
N TYR A 143 17.43 7.32 -3.82
CA TYR A 143 17.23 8.03 -2.56
C TYR A 143 16.61 9.42 -2.71
N ARG A 144 16.51 9.99 -3.92
CA ARG A 144 15.86 11.28 -4.16
C ARG A 144 14.41 11.30 -3.68
N PHE A 145 13.71 10.17 -3.77
CA PHE A 145 12.31 10.05 -3.39
C PHE A 145 12.10 9.69 -1.92
N TRP A 146 13.16 9.37 -1.18
CA TRP A 146 13.06 8.97 0.22
C TRP A 146 12.94 10.23 1.09
N PRO A 147 11.93 10.37 1.95
CA PRO A 147 11.80 11.50 2.85
C PRO A 147 12.97 11.71 3.83
N GLU A 148 13.36 12.96 4.07
CA GLU A 148 14.27 13.34 5.16
C GLU A 148 13.56 13.47 6.50
N ASN A 149 12.27 13.80 6.45
CA ASN A 149 11.39 13.85 7.60
C ASN A 149 10.33 12.75 7.47
N PRO A 150 10.03 12.00 8.55
CA PRO A 150 10.73 12.05 9.84
C PRO A 150 12.19 11.54 9.74
N ALA A 151 13.08 11.99 10.63
CA ALA A 151 14.52 11.66 10.57
C ALA A 151 14.83 10.15 10.55
N PHE A 152 13.95 9.36 11.17
CA PHE A 152 14.02 7.90 11.21
C PHE A 152 13.46 7.20 9.95
N TYR A 153 13.12 7.95 8.89
CA TYR A 153 12.63 7.37 7.63
C TYR A 153 13.76 6.70 6.83
N ARG A 154 14.90 7.39 6.68
CA ARG A 154 16.03 6.94 5.85
C ARG A 154 17.05 6.10 6.61
N PHE A 155 17.19 6.34 7.91
CA PHE A 155 18.29 5.82 8.71
C PHE A 155 17.74 5.16 9.97
N GLU A 156 18.26 3.96 10.24
CA GLU A 156 18.72 3.62 11.59
C GLU A 156 20.18 4.07 11.72
#